data_AF-A0A6P2W307-F1
#
_entry.id   AF-A0A6P2W307-F1
#
_cell.length_a   1.000
_cell.length_b   1.000
_cell.length_c   1.000
_cell.angle_alpha   90.00
_cell.angle_beta   90.00
_cell.angle_gamma   90.00
#
_symmetry.space_group_name_H-M   'P 1'
#
loop_
_entity.id
_entity.type
_entity.pdbx_description
1 polymer ?
#
loop_
_entity_poly.entity_id
_entity_poly.type
_entity_poly.pdbx_seq_one_letter_code
_entity_poly.pdbx_strand_id
1 'polypeptide(L)'
;MTTTNNPHIGSDFDTFLEEDGNLEAATATAIKRVIAWQIGQEMKAQQITKTAMAARMKTSRAALNRLLDETDTSLTLATLASAATALGKRLSFELVPA
;
A
#
# COMPACT_ATOMS: atom_id res chain seq x y z
N MET A 1 25.02 -1.31 -13.00
CA MET A 1 25.73 -2.17 -13.97
C MET A 1 25.42 -3.63 -13.65
N THR A 2 24.27 -4.14 -14.07
CA THR A 2 23.90 -5.55 -13.92
C THR A 2 24.39 -6.32 -15.14
N THR A 3 25.29 -7.26 -14.89
CA THR A 3 25.87 -8.17 -15.85
C THR A 3 24.89 -9.32 -16.13
N THR A 4 24.25 -9.32 -17.30
CA THR A 4 23.42 -10.45 -17.76
C THR A 4 23.98 -11.02 -19.04
N ASN A 5 24.63 -12.18 -18.92
CA ASN A 5 25.30 -12.90 -20.01
C ASN A 5 24.30 -13.70 -20.89
N ASN A 6 23.04 -13.26 -20.97
CA ASN A 6 21.99 -13.89 -21.79
C ASN A 6 21.40 -12.83 -22.75
N PRO A 7 21.57 -12.99 -24.08
CA PRO A 7 21.16 -12.00 -25.08
C PRO A 7 19.63 -11.79 -25.16
N HIS A 8 18.82 -12.60 -24.46
CA HIS A 8 17.37 -12.47 -24.41
C HIS A 8 16.83 -11.82 -23.13
N ILE A 9 17.69 -11.53 -22.14
CA ILE A 9 17.28 -10.84 -20.91
C ILE A 9 17.50 -9.34 -21.11
N GLY A 10 16.41 -8.58 -21.15
CA GLY A 10 16.43 -7.11 -21.25
C GLY A 10 16.83 -6.43 -19.93
N SER A 11 16.61 -5.11 -19.88
CA SER A 11 16.73 -4.32 -18.65
C SER A 11 15.76 -4.82 -17.57
N ASP A 12 16.04 -4.47 -16.32
CA ASP A 12 15.10 -4.73 -15.24
C ASP A 12 13.81 -3.90 -15.40
N PHE A 13 12.76 -4.32 -14.70
CA PHE A 13 11.44 -3.72 -14.83
C PHE A 13 11.40 -2.28 -14.32
N ASP A 14 12.21 -1.94 -13.32
CA ASP A 14 12.26 -0.59 -12.75
C ASP A 14 12.91 0.38 -13.75
N THR A 15 13.98 -0.03 -14.44
CA THR A 15 14.59 0.71 -15.54
C THR A 15 13.59 0.93 -16.68
N PHE A 16 12.83 -0.11 -17.05
CA PHE A 16 11.75 0.02 -18.05
C PHE A 16 10.69 1.05 -17.62
N LEU A 17 10.26 1.02 -16.36
CA LEU A 17 9.27 1.97 -15.84
C LEU A 17 9.83 3.39 -15.69
N GLU A 18 11.13 3.54 -15.45
CA GLU A 18 11.81 4.84 -15.43
C GLU A 18 11.83 5.46 -16.83
N GLU A 19 12.20 4.67 -17.84
CA GLU A 19 12.17 5.08 -19.26
C GLU A 19 10.75 5.45 -19.73
N ASP A 20 9.73 4.74 -19.25
CA ASP A 20 8.31 4.97 -19.55
C ASP A 20 7.69 6.10 -18.69
N GLY A 21 8.45 6.68 -17.75
CA GLY A 21 7.99 7.77 -16.87
C GLY A 21 6.95 7.35 -15.82
N ASN A 22 6.79 6.05 -15.59
CA ASN A 22 5.74 5.46 -14.74
C ASN A 22 6.26 4.88 -13.41
N LEU A 23 7.57 4.89 -13.18
CA LEU A 23 8.20 4.29 -11.99
C LEU A 23 7.58 4.79 -10.67
N GLU A 24 7.42 6.11 -10.50
CA GLU A 24 6.87 6.69 -9.28
C GLU A 24 5.40 6.26 -9.04
N ALA A 25 4.58 6.30 -10.08
CA ALA A 25 3.16 5.93 -10.00
C ALA A 25 2.98 4.42 -9.73
N ALA A 26 3.81 3.58 -10.36
CA ALA A 26 3.84 2.15 -10.13
C ALA A 26 4.27 1.84 -8.69
N THR A 27 5.30 2.52 -8.19
CA THR A 27 5.80 2.38 -6.82
C THR A 27 4.72 2.78 -5.80
N ALA A 28 4.05 3.92 -5.99
CA ALA A 28 2.95 4.36 -5.13
C ALA A 28 1.81 3.33 -5.10
N THR A 29 1.45 2.77 -6.26
CA THR A 29 0.44 1.71 -6.36
C THR A 29 0.88 0.43 -5.66
N ALA A 30 2.14 0.03 -5.80
CA ALA A 30 2.68 -1.15 -5.13
C ALA A 30 2.64 -1.01 -3.61
N ILE A 31 3.11 0.13 -3.07
CA ILE A 31 3.04 0.44 -1.63
C ILE A 31 1.59 0.41 -1.14
N LYS A 32 0.67 1.04 -1.87
CA LYS A 32 -0.76 1.07 -1.52
C LYS A 32 -1.36 -0.33 -1.44
N ARG A 33 -1.05 -1.22 -2.40
CA ARG A 33 -1.49 -2.62 -2.40
C ARG A 33 -1.00 -3.36 -1.17
N VAL A 34 0.27 -3.19 -0.80
CA VAL A 34 0.85 -3.80 0.40
C VAL A 34 0.13 -3.33 1.66
N ILE A 35 -0.11 -2.01 1.80
CA ILE A 35 -0.81 -1.44 2.95
C ILE A 35 -2.25 -1.96 3.05
N ALA A 36 -3.01 -1.91 1.95
CA ALA A 36 -4.40 -2.39 1.93
C ALA A 36 -4.48 -3.88 2.29
N TRP A 37 -3.57 -4.69 1.75
CA TRP A 37 -3.45 -6.10 2.09
C TRP A 37 -3.13 -6.30 3.57
N GLN A 38 -2.14 -5.61 4.14
CA GLN A 38 -1.77 -5.74 5.56
C GLN A 38 -2.94 -5.42 6.49
N ILE A 39 -3.65 -4.31 6.24
CA ILE A 39 -4.84 -3.92 7.01
C ILE A 39 -5.93 -4.99 6.87
N GLY A 40 -6.17 -5.47 5.65
CA GLY A 40 -7.16 -6.51 5.38
C GLY A 40 -6.83 -7.84 6.06
N GLN A 41 -5.56 -8.25 6.10
CA GLN A 41 -5.13 -9.46 6.81
C GLN A 41 -5.31 -9.33 8.32
N GLU A 42 -4.95 -8.18 8.89
CA GLU A 42 -5.12 -7.96 10.33
C GLU A 42 -6.61 -7.94 10.73
N MET A 43 -7.46 -7.32 9.91
CA MET A 43 -8.91 -7.39 10.09
C MET A 43 -9.42 -8.83 10.08
N LYS A 44 -8.93 -9.68 9.15
CA LYS A 44 -9.28 -11.10 9.10
C LYS A 44 -8.80 -11.85 10.35
N ALA A 45 -7.55 -11.64 10.76
CA ALA A 45 -6.95 -12.27 11.93
C ALA A 45 -7.72 -11.94 13.22
N GLN A 46 -8.18 -10.69 13.36
CA GLN A 46 -8.99 -10.24 14.49
C GLN A 46 -10.51 -10.46 14.31
N GLN A 47 -10.94 -11.06 13.20
CA GLN A 47 -12.36 -11.27 12.84
C GLN A 47 -13.21 -9.97 12.85
N ILE A 48 -12.61 -8.85 12.44
CA ILE A 48 -13.26 -7.55 12.39
C ILE A 48 -13.92 -7.33 11.03
N THR A 49 -15.22 -7.07 11.04
CA THR A 49 -15.97 -6.70 9.83
C THR A 49 -15.65 -5.27 9.39
N LYS A 50 -15.87 -4.94 8.10
CA LYS A 50 -15.71 -3.57 7.61
C LYS A 50 -16.56 -2.55 8.40
N THR A 51 -17.78 -2.91 8.78
CA THR A 51 -18.64 -2.02 9.59
C THR A 51 -18.06 -1.78 10.98
N ALA A 52 -17.58 -2.83 11.65
CA ALA A 52 -16.96 -2.70 12.95
C ALA A 52 -15.65 -1.89 12.88
N MET A 53 -14.84 -2.10 11.85
CA MET A 53 -13.62 -1.33 11.63
C MET A 53 -13.89 0.15 11.41
N ALA A 54 -14.87 0.49 10.56
CA ALA A 54 -15.26 1.88 10.32
C ALA A 54 -15.72 2.57 11.61
N ALA A 55 -16.49 1.86 12.46
CA ALA A 55 -16.89 2.35 13.77
C ALA A 55 -15.70 2.59 14.71
N ARG A 56 -14.74 1.66 14.79
CA ARG A 56 -13.52 1.81 15.61
C ARG A 56 -12.66 3.00 15.17
N MET A 57 -12.55 3.21 13.85
CA MET A 57 -11.83 4.35 13.26
C MET A 57 -12.60 5.67 13.35
N LYS A 58 -13.85 5.67 13.82
CA LYS A 58 -14.76 6.82 13.81
C LYS A 58 -14.89 7.45 12.42
N THR A 59 -15.06 6.61 11.41
CA THR A 59 -15.15 7.03 10.00
C THR A 59 -16.32 6.37 9.27
N SER A 60 -16.60 6.82 8.06
CA SER A 60 -17.66 6.24 7.22
C SER A 60 -17.20 4.93 6.55
N ARG A 61 -18.14 4.07 6.18
CA ARG A 61 -17.85 2.86 5.38
C ARG A 61 -17.20 3.20 4.04
N ALA A 62 -17.57 4.32 3.43
CA ALA A 62 -16.98 4.77 2.17
C ALA A 62 -15.50 5.14 2.34
N ALA A 63 -15.14 5.83 3.42
CA ALA A 63 -13.75 6.16 3.72
C ALA A 63 -12.91 4.90 4.00
N LEU A 64 -13.45 3.92 4.74
CA LEU A 64 -12.79 2.64 4.94
C LEU A 64 -12.63 1.86 3.61
N ASN A 65 -13.65 1.89 2.74
CA ASN A 65 -13.55 1.21 1.45
C ASN A 65 -12.43 1.81 0.59
N ARG A 66 -12.29 3.14 0.54
CA ARG A 66 -11.15 3.79 -0.13
C ARG A 66 -9.80 3.40 0.48
N LEU A 67 -9.73 3.31 1.81
CA LEU A 67 -8.53 2.83 2.50
C LEU A 67 -8.14 1.41 2.04
N LEU A 68 -9.11 0.52 1.88
CA LEU A 68 -8.92 -0.87 1.45
C LEU A 68 -8.88 -1.07 -0.06
N ASP A 69 -9.24 -0.05 -0.86
CA ASP A 69 -9.20 -0.10 -2.31
C ASP A 69 -7.76 -0.01 -2.78
N GLU A 70 -7.25 -1.10 -3.35
CA GLU A 70 -5.87 -1.26 -3.83
C GLU A 70 -5.46 -0.27 -4.93
N THR A 71 -6.42 0.36 -5.60
CA THR A 71 -6.19 1.29 -6.70
C THR A 71 -6.26 2.75 -6.27
N ASP A 72 -6.85 3.03 -5.09
CA ASP A 72 -6.95 4.38 -4.55
C ASP A 72 -5.66 4.76 -3.79
N THR A 73 -4.74 5.40 -4.49
CA THR A 73 -3.49 5.94 -3.95
C THR A 73 -3.70 7.21 -3.11
N SER A 74 -4.91 7.77 -3.08
CA SER A 74 -5.23 8.99 -2.33
C SER A 74 -5.50 8.67 -0.85
N LEU A 75 -4.43 8.43 -0.10
CA LEU A 75 -4.47 8.22 1.35
C LEU A 75 -3.72 9.30 2.11
N THR A 76 -4.25 9.65 3.28
CA THR A 76 -3.54 10.53 4.22
C THR A 76 -2.86 9.71 5.31
N LEU A 77 -1.73 10.22 5.82
CA LEU A 77 -1.06 9.64 6.99
C LEU A 77 -1.99 9.54 8.20
N ALA A 78 -2.91 10.49 8.38
CA ALA A 78 -3.91 10.47 9.45
C ALA A 78 -4.88 9.29 9.29
N THR A 79 -5.32 8.97 8.07
CA THR A 79 -6.17 7.80 7.80
C THR A 79 -5.45 6.50 8.12
N LEU A 80 -4.18 6.37 7.70
CA LEU A 80 -3.34 5.20 7.98
C LEU A 80 -3.11 5.02 9.49
N ALA A 81 -2.78 6.09 10.20
CA ALA A 81 -2.59 6.07 11.64
C ALA A 81 -3.87 5.68 12.40
N SER A 82 -5.03 6.18 11.96
CA SER A 82 -6.33 5.81 12.54
C SER A 82 -6.63 4.31 12.35
N ALA A 83 -6.36 3.78 11.15
CA ALA A 83 -6.55 2.35 10.88
C ALA A 83 -5.63 1.47 11.73
N ALA A 84 -4.34 1.83 11.82
CA ALA A 84 -3.39 1.13 12.68
C ALA A 84 -3.85 1.14 14.15
N THR A 85 -4.25 2.31 14.66
CA THR A 85 -4.75 2.47 16.04
C THR A 85 -6.01 1.63 16.30
N ALA A 86 -6.96 1.61 15.36
CA ALA A 86 -8.19 0.81 15.47
C ALA A 86 -7.95 -0.72 15.50
N LEU A 87 -6.80 -1.15 15.00
CA LEU A 87 -6.31 -2.53 15.03
C LEU A 87 -5.32 -2.80 16.18
N GLY A 88 -5.02 -1.82 17.03
CA GLY A 88 -4.02 -1.95 18.09
C GLY A 88 -2.57 -2.07 17.57
N LYS A 89 -2.30 -1.53 16.38
CA LYS A 89 -0.98 -1.51 15.72
C LYS A 89 -0.41 -0.10 15.66
N ARG A 90 0.81 0.02 15.14
CA ARG A 90 1.51 1.28 14.88
C ARG A 90 1.96 1.35 13.43
N LEU A 91 1.91 2.55 12.84
CA LEU A 91 2.50 2.84 11.54
C LEU A 91 3.99 3.14 11.70
N SER A 92 4.83 2.56 10.84
CA SER A 92 6.26 2.86 10.71
C SER A 92 6.59 3.09 9.24
N PHE A 93 7.47 4.03 8.95
CA PHE A 93 7.86 4.43 7.60
C PHE A 93 9.34 4.81 7.57
N GLU A 94 10.00 4.54 6.46
CA GLU A 94 11.40 4.87 6.19
C GLU A 94 11.56 5.31 4.73
N LEU A 95 12.44 6.28 4.49
CA LEU A 95 12.94 6.60 3.15
C LEU A 95 14.23 5.82 2.92
N VAL A 96 14.29 5.11 1.80
CA VAL A 96 15.49 4.38 1.35
C VAL A 96 16.20 5.17 0.25
N PRO A 97 17.51 4.94 0.02
CA PRO A 97 18.20 5.51 -1.13
C PRO A 97 17.48 5.17 -2.45
N ALA A 98 17.50 6.12 -3.38
CA ALA A 98 17.06 5.92 -4.76
C ALA A 98 18.10 5.09 -5.53
#